data_AF-U4QJM2-F1
#
_entry.id   AF-U4QJM2-F1
#
_cell.length_a   1.000
_cell.length_b   1.000
_cell.length_c   1.000
_cell.angle_alpha   90.00
_cell.angle_beta   90.00
_cell.angle_gamma   90.00
#
_symmetry.space_group_name_H-M   'P 1'
#
loop_
_entity.id
_entity.type
_entity.pdbx_description
1 polymer ?
#
loop_
_entity_poly.entity_id
_entity_poly.type
_entity_poly.pdbx_seq_one_letter_code
_entity_poly.pdbx_strand_id
1 'polypeptide(L)'
;MEFEESTIGGRILDIDVMDSTGEPISRRDIELPPRKCFICENPAATCVSRKLHSEQEIYLYVEQIKELIEMQFSQPISTHNKLYI
;
A
#
# COMPACT_ATOMS: atom_id res chain seq x y z
N MET A 1 6.16 7.18 -3.61
CA MET A 1 4.90 6.97 -2.86
C MET A 1 3.72 6.63 -3.74
N GLU A 2 3.66 7.06 -5.01
CA GLU A 2 2.61 6.64 -5.96
C GLU A 2 2.39 5.13 -5.99
N PHE A 3 3.46 4.32 -5.97
CA PHE A 3 3.36 2.85 -5.95
C PHE A 3 2.49 2.28 -4.82
N GLU A 4 2.57 2.84 -3.60
CA GLU A 4 1.74 2.43 -2.46
C GLU A 4 0.25 2.77 -2.69
N GLU A 5 -0.05 3.69 -3.58
CA GLU A 5 -1.40 4.23 -3.81
C GLU A 5 -2.03 3.74 -5.13
N SER A 6 -1.21 3.39 -6.13
CA SER A 6 -1.63 3.09 -7.50
C SER A 6 -1.68 1.60 -7.82
N THR A 7 -1.16 0.74 -6.95
CA THR A 7 -1.14 -0.71 -7.16
C THR A 7 -2.05 -1.43 -6.18
N ILE A 8 -2.63 -2.56 -6.63
CA ILE A 8 -3.56 -3.38 -5.84
C ILE A 8 -2.93 -3.78 -4.49
N GLY A 9 -1.70 -4.30 -4.52
CA GLY A 9 -0.96 -4.66 -3.31
C GLY A 9 -0.24 -3.50 -2.62
N GLY A 10 -0.02 -2.37 -3.29
CA GLY A 10 0.71 -1.24 -2.73
C GLY A 10 0.11 -0.69 -1.45
N ARG A 11 -1.22 -0.74 -1.34
CA ARG A 11 -1.96 -0.20 -0.18
C ARG A 11 -1.64 -0.91 1.13
N ILE A 12 -1.21 -2.18 1.09
CA ILE A 12 -0.89 -2.98 2.28
C ILE A 12 0.62 -3.10 2.54
N LEU A 13 1.45 -2.41 1.76
CA LEU A 13 2.89 -2.31 1.96
C LEU A 13 3.24 -1.06 2.76
N ASP A 14 4.34 -1.12 3.50
CA ASP A 14 4.93 0.02 4.19
C ASP A 14 6.35 0.22 3.65
N ILE A 15 6.50 1.20 2.76
CA ILE A 15 7.78 1.53 2.12
C ILE A 15 8.31 2.82 2.75
N ASP A 16 9.47 2.72 3.38
CA ASP A 16 10.18 3.87 3.93
C ASP A 16 11.18 4.46 2.92
N VAL A 17 11.28 5.78 2.93
CA VAL A 17 12.29 6.53 2.18
C VAL A 17 13.21 7.20 3.20
N MET A 18 14.53 7.04 3.03
CA MET A 18 15.54 7.66 3.88
C MET A 18 16.38 8.66 3.07
N ASP A 19 16.88 9.71 3.72
CA ASP A 19 17.81 10.64 3.11
C ASP A 19 19.25 10.09 3.05
N SER A 20 20.20 10.89 2.55
CA SER A 20 21.61 10.49 2.43
C SER A 20 22.31 10.25 3.77
N THR A 21 21.72 10.70 4.87
CA THR A 21 22.22 10.52 6.24
C THR A 21 21.59 9.33 6.95
N GLY A 22 20.56 8.72 6.33
CA GLY A 22 19.80 7.60 6.89
C GLY A 22 18.58 8.03 7.69
N GLU A 23 18.24 9.32 7.71
CA GLU A 23 17.04 9.81 8.39
C GLU A 23 15.78 9.56 7.56
N PRO A 24 14.68 9.10 8.16
CA PRO A 24 13.44 8.84 7.43
C PRO A 24 12.81 10.15 6.95
N ILE A 25 12.42 10.17 5.67
CA ILE A 25 11.67 11.26 5.06
C ILE A 25 10.18 10.94 5.16
N SER A 26 9.45 11.71 5.95
CA SER A 26 8.01 11.54 6.08
C SER A 26 7.25 12.14 4.89
N ARG A 27 5.98 11.74 4.74
CA ARG A 27 5.05 12.33 3.76
C ARG A 27 4.93 13.85 3.91
N ARG A 28 4.95 14.33 5.15
CA ARG A 28 4.81 15.76 5.47
C ARG A 28 6.04 16.54 5.02
N ASP A 29 7.22 15.96 5.13
CA ASP A 29 8.49 16.62 4.77
C ASP A 29 8.56 16.94 3.27
N ILE A 30 7.78 16.23 2.46
CA ILE A 30 7.66 16.42 1.00
C ILE A 30 6.26 16.85 0.56
N GLU A 31 5.49 17.47 1.45
CA GLU A 31 4.16 18.07 1.17
C GLU A 31 3.10 17.10 0.60
N LEU A 32 3.24 15.80 0.84
CA LEU A 32 2.24 14.82 0.43
C LEU A 32 1.10 14.70 1.45
N PRO A 33 -0.14 14.44 0.99
CA PRO A 33 -1.27 14.25 1.88
C PRO A 33 -1.07 13.00 2.75
N PRO A 34 -1.69 12.91 3.93
CA PRO A 34 -1.62 11.70 4.74
C PRO A 34 -2.22 10.49 4.01
N ARG A 35 -1.76 9.29 4.34
CA ARG A 35 -2.35 8.05 3.82
C ARG A 35 -3.83 7.98 4.23
N LYS A 36 -4.68 7.58 3.28
CA LYS A 36 -6.10 7.32 3.55
C LYS A 36 -6.26 5.99 4.30
N CYS A 37 -7.28 5.89 5.15
CA CYS A 37 -7.61 4.66 5.84
C CYS A 37 -8.04 3.58 4.84
N PHE A 38 -7.84 2.31 5.19
CA PHE A 38 -8.27 1.19 4.35
C PHE A 38 -9.79 1.09 4.23
N ILE A 39 -10.52 1.52 5.26
CA ILE A 39 -11.97 1.31 5.36
C ILE A 39 -12.75 2.60 5.03
N CYS A 40 -12.12 3.77 5.14
CA CYS A 40 -12.77 5.06 4.85
C CYS A 40 -11.77 6.10 4.31
N GLU A 41 -12.26 7.27 3.93
CA GLU A 41 -11.44 8.34 3.33
C GLU A 41 -10.70 9.23 4.34
N ASN A 42 -10.87 8.99 5.65
CA ASN A 42 -10.16 9.76 6.68
C ASN A 42 -8.66 9.42 6.70
N PRO A 43 -7.80 10.31 7.24
CA PRO A 43 -6.40 9.99 7.48
C PRO A 43 -6.25 8.72 8.33
N ALA A 44 -5.43 7.77 7.88
CA ALA A 44 -5.22 6.48 8.54
C ALA A 44 -4.78 6.64 10.00
N ALA A 45 -3.89 7.60 10.28
CA ALA A 45 -3.44 7.92 11.63
C ALA A 45 -4.59 8.33 12.57
N THR A 46 -5.61 9.02 12.06
CA THR A 46 -6.81 9.38 12.84
C THR A 46 -7.64 8.15 13.16
N CYS A 47 -7.86 7.26 12.20
CA CYS A 47 -8.62 6.03 12.43
C CYS A 47 -7.92 5.08 13.40
N VAL A 48 -6.60 4.93 13.30
CA VAL A 48 -5.79 4.08 14.19
C VAL A 48 -5.80 4.64 15.61
N SER A 49 -5.48 5.93 15.79
CA SER A 49 -5.41 6.56 17.12
C SER A 49 -6.75 6.54 17.87
N ARG A 50 -7.87 6.60 17.14
CA ARG A 50 -9.22 6.60 17.71
C ARG A 50 -9.93 5.25 17.66
N LYS A 51 -9.29 4.21 17.10
CA LYS A 51 -9.87 2.87 16.91
C LYS A 51 -11.26 2.91 16.25
N LEU A 52 -11.36 3.65 15.14
CA LEU A 52 -12.65 3.86 14.46
C LEU A 52 -13.15 2.63 13.68
N HIS A 53 -12.28 1.64 13.45
CA HIS A 53 -12.61 0.39 12.79
C HIS A 53 -12.15 -0.78 13.65
N SER A 54 -12.93 -1.86 13.60
CA SER A 54 -12.62 -3.14 14.22
C SER A 54 -11.46 -3.84 13.51
N GLU A 55 -10.79 -4.74 14.22
CA GLU A 55 -9.77 -5.60 13.63
C GLU A 55 -10.33 -6.47 12.50
N GLN A 56 -11.58 -6.92 12.63
CA GLN A 56 -12.28 -7.71 11.61
C GLN A 56 -12.48 -6.93 10.31
N GLU A 57 -12.84 -5.64 10.36
CA GLU A 57 -12.94 -4.79 9.15
C GLU A 57 -11.60 -4.69 8.42
N ILE A 58 -10.51 -4.49 9.16
CA ILE A 58 -9.16 -4.42 8.59
C ILE A 58 -8.75 -5.77 7.99
N TYR A 59 -8.99 -6.87 8.71
CA TYR A 59 -8.69 -8.22 8.24
C TYR A 59 -9.41 -8.53 6.92
N LEU A 60 -10.72 -8.24 6.84
CA LEU A 60 -11.50 -8.47 5.63
C LEU A 60 -10.99 -7.65 4.45
N TYR A 61 -10.57 -6.41 4.67
CA TYR A 61 -9.95 -5.60 3.63
C TYR A 61 -8.64 -6.23 3.12
N VAL A 62 -7.78 -6.72 4.02
CA VAL A 62 -6.51 -7.36 3.65
C VAL A 62 -6.76 -8.64 2.85
N GLU A 63 -7.72 -9.48 3.25
CA GLU A 63 -8.09 -10.68 2.50
C GLU A 63 -8.63 -10.34 1.10
N GLN A 64 -9.43 -9.29 0.95
CA GLN A 64 -9.88 -8.82 -0.36
C GLN A 64 -8.70 -8.41 -1.26
N ILE A 65 -7.73 -7.67 -0.73
CA ILE A 65 -6.52 -7.30 -1.48
C ILE A 65 -5.73 -8.55 -1.88
N LYS A 66 -5.60 -9.53 -0.98
CA LYS A 66 -4.93 -10.81 -1.26
C LYS A 66 -5.60 -11.57 -2.39
N GLU A 67 -6.93 -11.72 -2.38
CA GLU A 67 -7.68 -12.35 -3.47
C GLU A 67 -7.47 -11.63 -4.81
N LEU A 68 -7.51 -10.30 -4.81
CA LEU A 68 -7.26 -9.51 -6.03
C LEU A 68 -5.85 -9.71 -6.59
N ILE A 69 -4.84 -9.78 -5.72
CA ILE A 69 -3.46 -10.10 -6.09
C ILE A 69 -3.40 -11.50 -6.72
N GLU A 70 -3.94 -12.52 -6.04
CA GLU A 70 -3.95 -13.91 -6.53
C GLU A 70 -4.61 -14.02 -7.92
N MET A 71 -5.71 -13.30 -8.14
CA MET A 71 -6.38 -13.25 -9.45
C MET A 71 -5.51 -12.60 -10.54
N GLN A 72 -4.77 -11.54 -10.22
CA GLN A 72 -3.88 -10.87 -11.18
C GLN A 72 -2.72 -11.78 -11.62
N PHE A 73 -2.19 -12.61 -10.71
CA PHE A 73 -1.07 -13.51 -10.98
C PHE A 73 -1.49 -14.92 -11.45
N SER A 74 -2.80 -15.20 -11.52
CA SER A 74 -3.34 -16.47 -12.06
C SER A 74 -3.45 -16.50 -13.59
N GLN A 75 -3.10 -15.40 -14.27
CA GLN A 75 -2.97 -15.40 -15.73
C GLN A 75 -1.66 -16.09 -16.14
N PRO A 76 -1.66 -17.00 -17.14
CA PRO A 76 -0.44 -17.65 -17.58
C PRO A 76 0.59 -16.61 -17.99
N ILE A 77 1.81 -16.75 -17.48
CA ILE A 77 2.96 -15.98 -17.93
C ILE A 77 3.12 -16.30 -19.42
N SER A 78 2.60 -15.43 -20.29
CA SER A 78 3.00 -15.41 -21.69
C SER A 78 4.51 -15.20 -21.67
N THR A 79 5.25 -16.21 -22.11
CA THR A 79 6.71 -16.18 -22.23
C THR A 79 7.10 -15.19 -23.32
N HIS A 80 7.03 -13.90 -23.03
CA HIS A 80 7.66 -12.90 -23.89
C HIS A 80 9.16 -12.85 -23.57
N ASN A 81 9.85 -13.71 -24.33
CA ASN A 81 11.22 -13.59 -24.82
C ASN A 81 12.29 -13.10 -23.83
N LYS A 82 13.16 -14.06 -23.44
CA LYS A 82 14.56 -13.77 -23.15
C LYS A 82 15.15 -12.97 -24.31
N LEU A 83 15.51 -11.71 -24.08
CA LEU A 83 16.63 -10.99 -24.67
C LEU A 83 16.60 -9.58 -24.06
N TYR A 84 17.62 -9.21 -23.29
CA TYR A 84 18.59 -8.16 -23.63
C TYR A 84 19.58 -7.99 -22.48
N ILE A 85 20.87 -8.10 -22.87
CA ILE A 85 22.15 -7.90 -22.17
C ILE A 85 22.49 -8.76 -20.95
#